data_AF-A3WAE0-F1
#
_entry.id   AF-A3WAE0-F1
#
_cell.length_a   1.000
_cell.length_b   1.000
_cell.length_c   1.000
_cell.angle_alpha   90.00
_cell.angle_beta   90.00
_cell.angle_gamma   90.00
#
_symmetry.space_group_name_H-M   'P 1'
#
loop_
_entity.id
_entity.type
_entity.pdbx_description
1 polymer ?
#
loop_
_entity_poly.entity_id
_entity_poly.type
_entity_poly.pdbx_seq_one_letter_code
_entity_poly.pdbx_strand_id
1 'polypeptide(L)' 'MVVTIDTPLLLAGIGIILAVPLTFMVANWVRKNVDHGEARFGPDGKMISDKETNDE' A
#
# COMPACT_ATOMS: atom_id res chain seq x y z
N MET A 1 -4.18 -34.06 25.26
CA MET A 1 -3.43 -32.80 25.05
C MET A 1 -4.44 -31.66 25.17
N VAL A 2 -4.36 -30.86 26.23
CA VAL A 2 -5.20 -29.67 26.39
C VAL A 2 -4.49 -28.53 25.66
N VAL A 3 -5.07 -28.05 24.56
CA VAL A 3 -4.58 -26.86 23.86
C VAL A 3 -5.10 -25.65 24.63
N THR A 4 -4.20 -25.00 25.37
CA THR A 4 -4.49 -23.72 26.02
C THR A 4 -4.20 -22.61 25.01
N ILE A 5 -5.18 -21.74 24.78
CA ILE A 5 -4.95 -20.52 24.01
C ILE A 5 -4.23 -19.56 24.95
N ASP A 6 -2.91 -19.50 24.84
CA ASP A 6 -2.11 -18.55 25.58
C ASP A 6 -1.90 -17.26 24.77
N THR A 7 -1.58 -16.18 25.48
CA THR A 7 -1.36 -14.86 24.90
C THR A 7 -0.37 -14.86 23.72
N PRO A 8 0.79 -15.56 23.78
CA PRO A 8 1.72 -15.59 22.66
C PRO A 8 1.15 -16.36 21.45
N LEU A 9 0.45 -17.49 21.62
CA LEU A 9 -0.17 -18.21 20.51
C LEU A 9 -1.26 -17.36 19.84
N LEU A 10 -2.05 -16.63 20.62
CA LEU A 10 -3.08 -15.74 20.09
C LEU A 10 -2.47 -14.60 19.27
N LEU A 11 -1.45 -13.94 19.79
CA LEU A 11 -0.75 -12.86 19.07
C LEU A 11 -0.09 -13.36 17.78
N ALA A 12 0.54 -14.54 17.83
CA ALA A 12 1.12 -15.16 16.65
C ALA A 12 0.04 -15.47 15.59
N GLY A 13 -1.10 -16.03 15.99
CA GLY A 13 -2.21 -16.31 15.09
C GLY A 13 -2.76 -15.05 14.43
N ILE A 14 -2.96 -13.97 15.20
CA ILE A 14 -3.40 -12.67 14.68
C ILE A 14 -2.37 -12.11 13.69
N GLY A 15 -1.08 -12.18 14.04
CA GLY A 15 0.00 -11.72 13.17
C GLY A 15 0.02 -12.45 11.83
N ILE A 16 -0.18 -13.78 11.83
CA ILE A 16 -0.23 -14.59 10.61
C ILE A 16 -1.44 -14.21 9.74
N ILE A 17 -2.63 -14.09 10.34
CA ILE A 17 -3.85 -13.75 9.61
C ILE A 17 -3.73 -12.36 8.97
N LEU A 18 -3.10 -11.40 9.67
CA LEU A 18 -2.97 -10.03 9.20
C LEU A 18 -1.78 -9.79 8.26
N ALA A 19 -0.78 -10.68 8.22
CA ALA A 19 0.44 -10.47 7.43
C ALA A 19 0.16 -10.19 5.95
N VAL A 20 -0.69 -11.00 5.32
CA VAL A 20 -1.05 -10.83 3.91
C VAL A 20 -1.85 -9.54 3.67
N PRO A 21 -3.02 -9.30 4.31
CA PRO A 21 -3.78 -8.09 4.02
C PRO A 21 -3.01 -6.80 4.33
N LEU A 22 -2.21 -6.78 5.41
CA LEU A 22 -1.40 -5.59 5.75
C LEU A 22 -0.32 -5.31 4.70
N THR A 23 0.37 -6.34 4.20
CA THR A 23 1.39 -6.14 3.15
C THR A 23 0.77 -5.58 1.87
N PHE A 24 -0.37 -6.10 1.42
CA PHE A 24 -1.09 -5.56 0.26
C PHE A 24 -1.64 -4.15 0.50
N MET A 25 -2.13 -3.86 1.71
CA MET A 25 -2.60 -2.53 2.08
C MET A 25 -1.48 -1.50 2.02
N VAL A 26 -0.30 -1.84 2.56
CA VAL A 26 0.90 -0.98 2.49
C VAL A 26 1.37 -0.83 1.05
N ALA A 27 1.41 -1.90 0.25
CA ALA A 27 1.78 -1.82 -1.16
C ALA A 27 0.83 -0.91 -1.97
N ASN A 28 -0.47 -1.01 -1.74
CA ASN A 28 -1.47 -0.14 -2.36
C ASN A 28 -1.35 1.31 -1.89
N TRP A 29 -1.04 1.52 -0.61
CA TRP A 29 -0.79 2.85 -0.08
C TRP A 29 0.44 3.48 -0.76
N VAL A 30 1.56 2.75 -0.86
CA VAL A 30 2.76 3.18 -1.58
C VAL A 30 2.43 3.51 -3.03
N ARG A 31 1.69 2.65 -3.73
CA ARG A 31 1.25 2.88 -5.11
C ARG A 31 0.49 4.19 -5.30
N LYS A 32 -0.27 4.62 -4.29
CA LYS A 32 -1.13 5.81 -4.38
C LYS A 32 -0.49 7.09 -3.84
N ASN A 33 0.39 6.98 -2.86
CA ASN A 33 0.86 8.12 -2.07
C ASN A 33 2.36 8.39 -2.24
N VAL A 34 3.12 7.46 -2.81
CA VAL A 34 4.50 7.71 -3.18
C VAL A 34 4.50 8.19 -4.63
N ASP A 35 5.09 9.36 -4.86
CA ASP A 35 5.31 9.86 -6.21
C ASP A 35 6.17 8.85 -6.97
N HIS A 36 5.59 8.24 -7.99
CA HIS A 36 6.33 7.36 -8.89
C HIS A 36 7.12 8.31 -9.76
N GLY A 37 8.39 8.52 -9.42
CA GLY A 37 9.32 9.45 -10.10
C GLY A 37 9.57 9.16 -11.58
N GLU A 38 8.78 8.29 -12.20
CA GLU A 38 8.56 8.28 -13.63
C GLU A 38 7.79 9.55 -13.98
N ALA A 39 8.54 10.62 -14.24
CA ALA A 39 8.07 11.76 -15.00
C ALA A 39 7.18 11.23 -16.15
N ARG A 40 5.87 11.37 -15.99
CA ARG A 40 4.92 10.84 -16.97
C ARG A 40 4.97 11.81 -18.14
N PHE A 41 5.88 11.58 -19.08
CA PHE A 41 5.94 12.39 -20.28
C PHE A 41 4.81 11.95 -21.22
N GLY A 42 4.00 12.90 -21.68
CA GLY A 42 3.02 12.63 -22.72
C GLY A 42 3.71 12.23 -24.04
N PRO A 43 2.94 11.78 -25.05
CA PRO A 43 3.47 11.52 -26.40
C PRO A 43 4.25 12.70 -27.00
N ASP A 44 3.95 13.91 -26.51
CA ASP A 44 4.60 15.17 -26.88
C ASP A 44 5.87 15.51 -26.07
N GLY A 45 6.35 14.59 -25.21
CA GLY A 45 7.57 14.76 -24.43
C GLY A 45 7.47 15.76 -23.27
N LYS A 46 6.26 16.25 -22.94
CA LYS A 46 6.01 17.18 -21.83
C LYS A 46 5.58 16.43 -20.56
N MET A 47 6.02 16.93 -19.40
CA MET A 47 5.59 16.43 -18.09
C MET A 47 4.06 16.52 -17.97
N ILE A 48 3.38 15.38 -17.81
CA ILE A 48 2.00 15.31 -17.37
C ILE A 48 2.02 15.53 -15.86
N SER A 49 1.92 16.79 -15.47
CA SER A 49 1.57 17.16 -14.11
C SER A 49 0.05 17.14 -14.03
N ASP A 50 -0.54 16.26 -13.21
CA ASP A 50 -1.98 16.24 -12.93
C ASP A 50 -2.47 17.52 -12.20
N LYS A 51 -1.61 18.52 -12.03
CA LYS A 51 -1.84 19.74 -11.24
C LYS A 51 -2.36 20.94 -12.03
N GLU A 52 -2.62 20.82 -13.34
CA GLU A 52 -3.16 21.90 -14.18
C GLU A 52 -4.55 21.58 -14.77
N THR A 53 -5.40 20.86 -14.04
CA THR A 53 -6.85 20.79 -14.35
C THR A 53 -7.69 21.15 -13.13
N ASN A 54 -7.31 22.27 -12.52
CA ASN A 54 -8.17 23.09 -11.69
C ASN A 54 -7.83 24.53 -12.10
N ASP A 55 -8.41 24.99 -13.20
CA ASP A 55 -8.90 26.36 -13.38
C ASP A 55 -9.66 26.41 -14.72
N GLU A 56 -10.96 26.71 -14.59
CA GLU A 56 -11.99 27.01 -15.61
C GLU A 56 -12.67 25.86 -16.37
#